data_AF-A0A4V1YS13-F1
#
_entry.id   AF-A0A4V1YS13-F1
#
_cell.length_a   1.000
_cell.length_b   1.000
_cell.length_c   1.000
_cell.angle_alpha   90.00
_cell.angle_beta   90.00
_cell.angle_gamma   90.00
#
_symmetry.space_group_name_H-M   'P 1'
#
loop_
_entity.id
_entity.type
_entity.pdbx_description
1 polymer ?
#
loop_
_entity_poly.entity_id
_entity_poly.type
_entity_poly.pdbx_seq_one_letter_code
_entity_poly.pdbx_strand_id
1 'polypeptide(L)'
;IDHGEKQEHIQEILNRCWDILEVLPASLLKLRLLTACYGEVYDEPLADDARKIIAGWDEKSLTNEQQEAIEEFQNVVDNPYPWEYVDE
;
A
#
# COMPACT_ATOMS: atom_id res chain seq x y z
N ILE A 1 -4.22 22.08 -6.17
CA ILE A 1 -3.32 22.82 -7.07
C ILE A 1 -1.93 22.50 -6.57
N ASP A 2 -1.07 21.94 -7.42
CA ASP A 2 0.32 21.67 -7.08
C ASP A 2 1.13 22.96 -7.26
N HIS A 3 1.83 23.39 -6.23
CA HIS A 3 2.69 24.58 -6.26
C HIS A 3 4.15 24.25 -6.64
N GLY A 4 4.41 23.01 -7.04
CA GLY A 4 5.75 22.49 -7.35
C GLY A 4 6.41 21.78 -6.17
N GLU A 5 5.79 21.79 -4.99
CA GLU A 5 6.32 21.23 -3.74
C GLU A 5 5.73 19.85 -3.40
N LYS A 6 4.77 19.36 -4.20
CA LYS A 6 4.07 18.10 -3.89
C LYS A 6 5.03 16.91 -3.76
N GLN A 7 6.00 16.80 -4.65
CA GLN A 7 6.97 15.69 -4.64
C GLN A 7 7.88 15.72 -3.41
N GLU A 8 8.28 16.90 -2.96
CA GLU A 8 9.08 17.06 -1.75
C GLU A 8 8.31 16.61 -0.51
N HIS A 9 7.05 17.05 -0.37
CA HIS A 9 6.19 16.62 0.74
C HIS A 9 5.92 15.12 0.72
N ILE A 10 5.71 14.50 -0.46
CA ILE A 10 5.56 13.05 -0.57
C ILE A 10 6.82 12.34 -0.07
N GLN A 11 8.00 12.79 -0.49
CA GLN A 11 9.26 12.20 -0.06
C GLN A 11 9.47 12.34 1.46
N GLU A 12 9.14 13.48 2.06
CA GLU A 12 9.21 13.67 3.51
C GLU A 12 8.27 12.72 4.27
N ILE A 13 7.06 12.51 3.75
CA ILE A 13 6.10 11.56 4.32
C ILE A 13 6.65 10.13 4.19
N LEU A 14 7.12 9.72 3.01
CA LEU A 14 7.67 8.39 2.76
C LEU A 14 8.85 8.08 3.68
N ASN A 15 9.77 9.03 3.87
CA ASN A 15 10.91 8.87 4.79
C ASN A 15 10.44 8.53 6.22
N ARG A 16 9.39 9.19 6.70
CA ARG A 16 8.80 8.92 8.03
C ARG A 16 8.07 7.58 8.07
N CYS A 17 7.42 7.21 6.97
CA CYS A 17 6.72 5.93 6.86
C CYS A 17 7.67 4.75 6.96
N TRP A 18 8.88 4.82 6.37
CA TRP A 18 9.90 3.78 6.47
C TRP A 18 10.24 3.43 7.92
N ASP A 19 10.56 4.42 8.75
CA ASP A 19 10.85 4.22 10.17
C ASP A 19 9.67 3.60 10.94
N ILE A 20 8.44 4.01 10.59
CA ILE A 20 7.21 3.50 11.24
C ILE A 20 6.92 2.06 10.80
N LEU A 21 7.09 1.73 9.52
CA LEU A 21 6.78 0.42 8.97
C LEU A 21 7.60 -0.70 9.60
N GLU A 22 8.85 -0.43 9.97
CA GLU A 22 9.72 -1.41 10.63
C GLU A 22 9.21 -1.79 12.03
N VAL A 23 8.65 -0.84 12.79
CA VAL A 23 8.23 -1.05 14.17
C VAL A 23 6.75 -1.36 14.32
N LEU A 24 5.93 -1.07 13.30
CA LEU A 24 4.49 -1.27 13.35
C LEU A 24 4.18 -2.79 13.29
N PRO A 25 3.33 -3.31 14.21
CA PRO A 25 2.91 -4.70 14.15
C PRO A 25 1.96 -4.96 12.98
N ALA A 26 1.84 -6.23 12.59
CA ALA A 26 0.87 -6.67 11.59
C ALA A 26 -0.56 -6.24 12.00
N SER A 27 -1.16 -5.38 11.20
CA SER A 27 -2.44 -4.74 11.48
C SER A 27 -3.03 -4.17 10.20
N LEU A 28 -4.34 -3.86 10.20
CA LEU A 28 -4.99 -3.18 9.09
C LEU A 28 -4.33 -1.83 8.76
N LEU A 29 -3.89 -1.09 9.79
CA LEU A 29 -3.15 0.17 9.61
C LEU A 29 -1.85 -0.06 8.85
N LYS A 30 -1.09 -1.11 9.21
CA LYS A 30 0.16 -1.46 8.53
C LYS A 30 -0.09 -1.83 7.07
N LEU A 31 -1.13 -2.62 6.78
CA LEU A 31 -1.49 -2.95 5.40
C LEU A 31 -1.76 -1.69 4.57
N ARG A 32 -2.65 -0.80 5.04
CA ARG A 32 -2.98 0.43 4.28
C ARG A 32 -1.77 1.34 4.08
N LEU A 33 -0.89 1.43 5.08
CA LEU A 33 0.35 2.20 4.97
C LEU A 33 1.31 1.58 3.94
N LEU A 34 1.49 0.26 3.94
CA LEU A 34 2.29 -0.46 2.95
C LEU A 34 1.75 -0.24 1.54
N THR A 35 0.43 -0.36 1.34
CA THR A 35 -0.22 -0.12 0.04
C THR A 35 0.03 1.30 -0.46
N ALA A 36 -0.15 2.31 0.40
CA ALA A 36 0.09 3.71 0.04
C ALA A 36 1.56 3.98 -0.30
N CYS A 37 2.51 3.42 0.47
CA CYS A 37 3.93 3.56 0.18
C CYS A 37 4.30 2.86 -1.13
N TYR A 38 3.82 1.64 -1.35
CA TYR A 38 4.05 0.89 -2.58
C TYR A 38 3.54 1.64 -3.82
N GLY A 39 2.36 2.27 -3.76
CA GLY A 39 1.84 3.05 -4.89
C GLY A 39 2.70 4.27 -5.30
N GLU A 40 3.57 4.75 -4.41
CA GLU A 40 4.49 5.86 -4.71
C GLU A 40 5.88 5.37 -5.15
N VAL A 41 6.39 4.27 -4.57
CA VAL A 41 7.78 3.80 -4.81
C VAL A 41 7.90 2.52 -5.63
N TYR A 42 6.81 1.75 -5.79
CA TYR A 42 6.75 0.46 -6.49
C TYR A 42 7.81 -0.56 -6.02
N ASP A 43 8.12 -0.55 -4.72
CA ASP A 43 9.14 -1.41 -4.13
C ASP A 43 8.53 -2.75 -3.68
N GLU A 44 8.90 -3.84 -4.36
CA GLU A 44 8.34 -5.19 -4.15
C GLU A 44 8.38 -5.71 -2.69
N PRO A 45 9.43 -5.44 -1.88
CA PRO A 45 9.44 -5.80 -0.46
C PRO A 45 8.24 -5.24 0.34
N LEU A 46 7.69 -4.07 -0.03
CA LEU A 46 6.49 -3.53 0.60
C LEU A 46 5.26 -4.37 0.27
N ALA A 47 5.14 -4.80 -0.99
CA ALA A 47 4.06 -5.70 -1.43
C ALA A 47 4.18 -7.07 -0.76
N ASP A 48 5.39 -7.61 -0.62
CA ASP A 48 5.63 -8.86 0.09
C ASP A 48 5.25 -8.80 1.57
N ASP A 49 5.54 -7.70 2.27
CA ASP A 49 5.12 -7.53 3.66
C ASP A 49 3.59 -7.40 3.78
N ALA A 50 2.95 -6.70 2.83
CA ALA A 50 1.49 -6.60 2.76
C ALA A 50 0.84 -7.98 2.54
N ARG A 51 1.35 -8.79 1.61
CA ARG A 51 0.89 -10.17 1.37
C ARG A 51 1.01 -11.04 2.62
N LYS A 52 2.08 -10.89 3.41
CA LYS A 52 2.25 -11.62 4.69
C LYS A 52 1.19 -11.24 5.71
N ILE A 53 0.83 -9.96 5.83
CA ILE A 53 -0.23 -9.51 6.74
C ILE A 53 -1.57 -10.11 6.33
N ILE A 54 -1.91 -10.05 5.03
CA ILE A 54 -3.17 -10.59 4.49
C ILE A 54 -3.25 -12.09 4.73
N ALA A 55 -2.18 -12.84 4.45
CA ALA A 55 -2.12 -14.29 4.69
C ALA A 55 -2.22 -14.67 6.18
N GLY A 56 -1.99 -13.71 7.09
CA GLY A 56 -2.16 -13.89 8.53
C GLY A 56 -3.60 -13.72 9.02
N TRP A 57 -4.54 -13.28 8.18
CA TRP A 57 -5.95 -13.14 8.54
C TRP A 57 -6.76 -14.39 8.22
N ASP A 58 -7.80 -14.66 9.01
CA ASP A 58 -8.76 -15.72 8.70
C ASP A 58 -9.77 -15.20 7.66
N GLU A 59 -9.68 -15.76 6.45
CA GLU A 59 -10.52 -15.41 5.30
C GLU A 59 -12.03 -15.47 5.63
N LYS A 60 -12.45 -16.35 6.54
CA LYS A 60 -13.87 -16.52 6.90
C LYS A 60 -14.39 -15.44 7.83
N SER A 61 -13.51 -14.64 8.45
CA SER A 61 -13.85 -13.64 9.46
C SER A 61 -13.33 -12.25 9.13
N LEU A 62 -13.02 -11.97 7.86
CA LEU A 62 -12.57 -10.63 7.45
C LEU A 62 -13.66 -9.59 7.70
N THR A 63 -13.27 -8.45 8.28
CA THR A 63 -14.15 -7.28 8.35
C THR A 63 -14.25 -6.61 6.98
N ASN A 64 -15.28 -5.78 6.80
CA ASN A 64 -15.45 -5.02 5.57
C ASN A 64 -14.23 -4.15 5.26
N GLU A 65 -13.65 -3.50 6.28
CA GLU A 65 -12.48 -2.64 6.11
C GLU A 65 -11.21 -3.41 5.71
N GLN A 66 -11.09 -4.67 6.14
CA GLN A 66 -10.02 -5.57 5.72
C GLN A 66 -10.21 -6.02 4.27
N GLN A 67 -11.45 -6.35 3.87
CA GLN A 67 -11.77 -6.70 2.48
C GLN A 67 -11.48 -5.53 1.53
N GLU A 68 -11.93 -4.32 1.90
CA GLU A 68 -11.64 -3.10 1.14
C GLU A 68 -10.13 -2.85 1.01
N ALA A 69 -9.37 -3.03 2.09
CA ALA A 69 -7.92 -2.81 2.05
C ALA A 69 -7.18 -3.88 1.21
N ILE A 70 -7.70 -5.11 1.16
CA ILE A 70 -7.17 -6.17 0.28
C ILE A 70 -7.45 -5.82 -1.18
N GLU A 71 -8.68 -5.40 -1.51
CA GLU A 71 -9.05 -5.00 -2.86
C GLU A 71 -8.24 -3.79 -3.34
N GLU A 72 -8.08 -2.77 -2.49
CA GLU A 72 -7.23 -1.61 -2.76
C GLU A 72 -5.78 -2.04 -3.03
N PHE A 73 -5.23 -2.91 -2.18
CA PHE A 73 -3.88 -3.44 -2.38
C PHE A 73 -3.72 -4.19 -3.71
N GLN A 74 -4.68 -5.06 -4.05
CA GLN A 74 -4.67 -5.80 -5.32
C GLN A 74 -4.74 -4.85 -6.51
N ASN A 75 -5.62 -3.85 -6.48
CA ASN A 75 -5.73 -2.86 -7.54
C ASN A 75 -4.42 -2.08 -7.77
N VAL A 76 -3.72 -1.69 -6.70
CA VAL A 76 -2.45 -0.96 -6.81
C VAL A 76 -1.32 -1.86 -7.32
N VAL A 77 -1.28 -3.12 -6.90
CA VAL A 77 -0.24 -4.09 -7.34
C VAL A 77 -0.45 -4.57 -8.77
N ASP A 78 -1.69 -4.88 -9.14
CA ASP A 78 -2.04 -5.45 -10.44
C ASP A 78 -2.08 -4.38 -11.55
N ASN A 79 -2.21 -3.11 -11.17
CA ASN A 79 -2.24 -1.98 -12.10
C ASN A 79 -1.17 -0.92 -11.77
N PRO A 80 0.13 -1.25 -11.90
CA PRO A 80 1.21 -0.31 -11.60
C PRO A 80 1.30 0.86 -12.59
N TYR A 81 0.64 0.75 -13.75
CA TYR A 81 0.51 1.82 -14.73
C TYR A 81 -0.97 2.09 -15.04
N PRO A 82 -1.70 2.83 -14.20
CA PRO A 82 -3.14 3.07 -14.36
C PRO A 82 -3.55 3.76 -15.67
N TRP A 83 -2.58 4.33 -16.38
CA TRP A 83 -2.71 5.03 -17.66
C TRP A 83 -2.35 4.16 -18.87
N GLU A 84 -1.86 2.95 -18.67
CA GLU A 84 -1.64 1.98 -19.74
C GLU A 84 -2.98 1.36 -20.11
N TYR A 85 -3.40 1.51 -21.36
CA TYR A 85 -4.63 0.89 -21.86
C TYR A 85 -4.46 -0.63 -21.83
N VAL A 86 -5.32 -1.32 -21.10
CA VAL A 86 -5.40 -2.79 -21.19
C VAL A 86 -6.12 -3.10 -22.49
N ASP A 87 -5.42 -3.67 -23.47
CA ASP A 87 -6.04 -4.18 -24.70
C ASP A 87 -7.01 -5.33 -24.33
N GLU A 88 -8.28 -5.20 -24.76
CA GLU A 88 -9.37 -6.18 -24.55
C GLU A 88 -9.21 -7.48 -25.36
#